data_AF-A0A955V6B8-F1
#
_entry.id   AF-A0A955V6B8-F1
#
_cell.length_a   1.000
_cell.length_b   1.000
_cell.length_c   1.000
_cell.angle_alpha   90.00
_cell.angle_beta   90.00
_cell.angle_gamma   90.00
#
_symmetry.space_group_name_H-M   'P 1'
#
loop_
_entity.id
_entity.type
_entity.pdbx_description
1 polymer ?
#
loop_
_entity_poly.entity_id
_entity_poly.type
_entity_poly.pdbx_seq_one_letter_code
_entity_poly.pdbx_strand_id
1 'polypeptide(L)'
;MKIRMSILAAVTLASAGLGACDQAAAPPVQTGHVTPTDPTTPTDPTTPTQPTTPTDPTTPTDPTTPTDPTQPGASALVRAIGATAAAALRAYAEADMTALASVSPTAAGEAMGAITPGSERWTMLFGEGSWRRAAAAAWDGELRAIRVDATGQRALAHFADLEDGKRAVVDLRNDGTAWRFQHILAVSGAQLEAFGALAE
;
A
#
# COMPACT_ATOMS: atom_id res chain seq x y z
N MET A 1 41.04 0.31 -21.71
CA MET A 1 41.42 1.66 -21.26
C MET A 1 40.48 2.08 -20.13
N LYS A 2 40.99 2.85 -19.16
CA LYS A 2 40.51 3.02 -17.78
C LYS A 2 39.09 3.60 -17.60
N ILE A 3 38.43 3.10 -16.56
CA ILE A 3 37.24 3.58 -15.84
C ILE A 3 37.32 5.08 -15.50
N ARG A 4 36.20 5.82 -15.53
CA ARG A 4 35.83 6.80 -14.49
C ARG A 4 34.30 6.90 -14.27
N MET A 5 33.91 6.38 -13.11
CA MET A 5 32.70 6.66 -12.33
C MET A 5 32.66 8.15 -11.96
N SER A 6 31.50 8.81 -12.04
CA SER A 6 31.28 10.13 -11.44
C SER A 6 29.83 10.28 -11.00
N ILE A 7 29.63 9.94 -9.74
CA ILE A 7 28.53 10.39 -8.89
C ILE A 7 28.75 11.89 -8.69
N LEU A 8 27.77 12.74 -9.02
CA LEU A 8 27.72 14.12 -8.58
C LEU A 8 26.40 14.35 -7.84
N ALA A 9 26.48 14.28 -6.52
CA ALA A 9 25.51 14.88 -5.63
C ALA A 9 25.74 16.40 -5.61
N ALA A 10 24.69 17.18 -5.86
CA ALA A 10 24.66 18.60 -5.58
C ALA A 10 23.53 18.88 -4.59
N VAL A 11 23.92 18.97 -3.32
CA VAL A 11 23.17 19.57 -2.23
C VAL A 11 23.54 21.05 -2.19
N THR A 12 22.54 21.94 -2.16
CA THR A 12 22.45 23.32 -1.58
C THR A 12 21.53 24.20 -2.45
N LEU A 13 20.78 25.22 -1.99
CA LEU A 13 20.21 25.70 -0.71
C LEU A 13 19.43 27.00 -1.08
N ALA A 14 18.50 27.45 -0.20
CA ALA A 14 17.89 28.80 -0.09
C ALA A 14 16.54 29.01 -0.84
N SER A 15 15.52 29.70 -0.31
CA SER A 15 15.39 30.54 0.91
C SER A 15 13.92 30.90 1.25
N ALA A 16 13.73 31.24 2.52
CA ALA A 16 12.84 32.28 3.10
C ALA A 16 11.30 32.13 3.12
N GLY A 17 10.74 32.25 4.34
CA GLY A 17 9.33 32.49 4.60
C GLY A 17 9.01 32.53 6.11
N LEU A 18 9.54 33.52 6.82
CA LEU A 18 9.20 33.85 8.21
C LEU A 18 7.84 34.55 8.27
N GLY A 19 6.95 34.10 9.15
CA GLY A 19 5.69 34.77 9.47
C GLY A 19 5.29 34.47 10.91
N ALA A 20 5.94 35.14 11.86
CA ALA A 20 5.52 35.16 13.26
C ALA A 20 4.65 36.40 13.50
N CYS A 21 3.43 36.20 13.98
CA CYS A 21 2.52 37.27 14.38
C CYS A 21 3.02 37.90 15.69
N ASP A 22 3.41 39.16 15.60
CA ASP A 22 3.72 40.03 16.73
C ASP A 22 2.50 40.93 16.97
N GLN A 23 1.91 40.85 18.17
CA GLN A 23 0.97 41.86 18.64
C GLN A 23 0.94 41.86 20.17
N ALA A 24 1.91 42.56 20.77
CA ALA A 24 1.81 43.04 22.14
C ALA A 24 0.90 44.29 22.21
N ALA A 25 -0.11 44.26 23.06
CA ALA A 25 -1.00 45.39 23.36
C ALA A 25 -0.73 45.96 24.77
N ALA A 26 -0.80 47.29 24.89
CA ALA A 26 -0.45 48.11 26.06
C ALA A 26 -1.43 47.98 27.26
N PRO A 27 -1.02 48.36 28.50
CA PRO A 27 -1.78 48.09 29.73
C PRO A 27 -2.82 49.18 30.10
N PRO A 28 -3.98 48.83 30.71
CA PRO A 28 -4.91 49.81 31.29
C PRO A 28 -4.56 50.21 32.75
N VAL A 29 -4.89 51.46 33.08
CA VAL A 29 -4.62 52.20 34.34
C VAL A 29 -5.59 51.79 35.46
N GLN A 30 -5.08 51.74 36.70
CA GLN A 30 -5.79 51.39 37.93
C GLN A 30 -6.78 52.48 38.42
N THR A 31 -7.95 52.07 38.94
CA THR A 31 -8.72 52.85 39.92
C THR A 31 -9.36 51.94 40.97
N GLY A 32 -9.25 52.35 42.24
CA GLY A 32 -10.17 51.97 43.32
C GLY A 32 -9.79 50.75 44.16
N HIS A 33 -8.96 50.95 45.19
CA HIS A 33 -8.83 49.98 46.28
C HIS A 33 -10.04 50.11 47.21
N VAL A 34 -10.97 49.17 47.14
CA VAL A 34 -12.04 49.00 48.12
C VAL A 34 -11.48 48.13 49.25
N THR A 35 -11.60 48.54 50.50
CA THR A 35 -11.20 47.72 51.64
C THR A 35 -12.31 46.69 51.91
N PRO A 36 -12.06 45.38 51.85
CA PRO A 36 -13.06 44.38 52.17
C PRO A 36 -13.37 44.39 53.68
N THR A 37 -14.64 44.19 54.02
CA THR A 37 -15.11 44.03 55.40
C THR A 37 -14.69 42.66 55.95
N ASP A 38 -14.46 42.57 57.27
CA ASP A 38 -14.04 41.32 57.92
C ASP A 38 -15.02 40.16 57.65
N PRO A 39 -14.52 38.93 57.40
CA PRO A 39 -15.37 37.77 57.18
C PRO A 39 -16.09 37.34 58.47
N THR A 40 -17.33 36.89 58.33
CA THR A 40 -18.08 36.25 59.42
C THR A 40 -17.51 34.85 59.70
N THR A 41 -17.50 34.44 60.97
CA THR A 41 -17.02 33.12 61.38
C THR A 41 -17.92 32.03 60.78
N PRO A 42 -17.36 31.03 60.06
CA PRO A 42 -18.15 29.93 59.51
C PRO A 42 -18.74 29.07 60.64
N THR A 43 -19.93 28.52 60.41
CA THR A 43 -20.56 27.55 61.32
C THR A 43 -19.86 26.20 61.20
N ASP A 44 -19.75 25.47 62.31
CA ASP A 44 -19.12 24.15 62.33
C ASP A 44 -19.84 23.16 61.39
N PRO A 45 -19.09 22.33 60.63
CA PRO A 45 -19.67 21.35 59.73
C PRO A 45 -20.32 20.20 60.50
N THR A 46 -21.47 19.73 60.03
CA THR A 46 -22.11 18.51 60.53
C THR A 46 -21.30 17.27 60.17
N THR A 47 -21.25 16.28 61.07
CA THR A 47 -20.54 15.02 60.83
C THR A 47 -21.21 14.22 59.71
N PRO A 48 -20.46 13.75 58.68
CA PRO A 48 -21.02 12.96 57.60
C PRO A 48 -21.43 11.56 58.10
N THR A 49 -22.48 11.00 57.49
CA THR A 49 -22.90 9.61 57.74
C THR A 49 -21.90 8.63 57.12
N GLN A 50 -21.66 7.50 57.79
CA GLN A 50 -20.76 6.44 57.30
C GLN A 50 -21.27 5.84 55.97
N PRO A 51 -20.40 5.61 54.97
CA PRO A 51 -20.77 4.92 53.74
C PRO A 51 -21.06 3.44 54.00
N THR A 52 -22.00 2.87 53.24
CA THR A 52 -22.28 1.43 53.25
C THR A 52 -21.22 0.66 52.47
N THR A 53 -20.94 -0.57 52.89
CA THR A 53 -19.97 -1.46 52.22
C THR A 53 -20.45 -1.84 50.81
N PRO A 54 -19.62 -1.69 49.76
CA PRO A 54 -19.97 -2.16 48.42
C PRO A 54 -20.01 -3.70 48.37
N THR A 55 -20.87 -4.24 47.51
CA THR A 55 -20.93 -5.68 47.23
C THR A 55 -19.76 -6.09 46.32
N ASP A 56 -19.24 -7.31 46.50
CA ASP A 56 -18.13 -7.83 45.70
C ASP A 56 -18.50 -7.94 44.20
N PRO A 57 -17.59 -7.56 43.29
CA PRO A 57 -17.81 -7.73 41.85
C PRO A 57 -17.73 -9.21 41.45
N THR A 58 -18.62 -9.63 40.56
CA THR A 58 -18.54 -10.95 39.92
C THR A 58 -17.34 -11.04 38.99
N THR A 59 -16.65 -12.18 38.98
CA THR A 59 -15.52 -12.45 38.07
C THR A 59 -15.99 -12.47 36.62
N PRO A 60 -15.37 -11.71 35.70
CA PRO A 60 -15.70 -11.80 34.28
C PRO A 60 -15.28 -13.16 33.71
N THR A 61 -16.06 -13.67 32.76
CA THR A 61 -15.70 -14.88 32.01
C THR A 61 -14.54 -14.57 31.06
N ASP A 62 -13.62 -15.51 30.90
CA ASP A 62 -12.50 -15.36 29.96
C ASP A 62 -12.99 -15.12 28.53
N PRO A 63 -12.39 -14.18 27.79
CA PRO A 63 -12.71 -13.97 26.39
C PRO A 63 -12.28 -15.19 25.57
N THR A 64 -13.16 -15.64 24.69
CA THR A 64 -12.81 -16.65 23.68
C THR A 64 -11.73 -16.09 22.76
N THR A 65 -10.67 -16.87 22.55
CA THR A 65 -9.61 -16.55 21.59
C THR A 65 -10.19 -16.37 20.19
N PRO A 66 -9.91 -15.26 19.48
CA PRO A 66 -10.33 -15.10 18.10
C PRO A 66 -9.73 -16.23 17.24
N THR A 67 -10.53 -16.80 16.35
CA THR A 67 -10.07 -17.78 15.37
C THR A 67 -9.17 -17.09 14.36
N ASP A 68 -7.99 -17.66 14.10
CA ASP A 68 -7.03 -17.17 13.11
C ASP A 68 -7.71 -17.06 11.73
N PRO A 69 -7.51 -15.98 10.95
CA PRO A 69 -8.06 -15.89 9.60
C PRO A 69 -7.58 -17.08 8.78
N THR A 70 -8.53 -17.84 8.22
CA THR A 70 -8.22 -19.00 7.40
C THR A 70 -7.46 -18.55 6.16
N GLN A 71 -6.18 -18.92 6.07
CA GLN A 71 -5.38 -18.77 4.86
C GLN A 71 -6.15 -19.42 3.70
N PRO A 72 -6.28 -18.77 2.53
CA PRO A 72 -6.96 -19.37 1.39
C PRO A 72 -6.30 -20.72 1.08
N GLY A 73 -7.11 -21.79 0.99
CA GLY A 73 -6.62 -23.08 0.49
C GLY A 73 -5.92 -22.90 -0.87
N ALA A 74 -4.96 -23.76 -1.19
CA ALA A 74 -4.10 -23.63 -2.38
C ALA A 74 -4.90 -23.30 -3.67
N SER A 75 -6.02 -23.98 -3.90
CA SER A 75 -6.87 -23.74 -5.07
C SER A 75 -7.57 -22.37 -5.10
N ALA A 76 -7.88 -21.78 -3.93
CA ALA A 76 -8.45 -20.43 -3.86
C ALA A 76 -7.38 -19.36 -4.12
N LEU A 77 -6.17 -19.57 -3.60
CA LEU A 77 -5.01 -18.73 -3.86
C LEU A 77 -4.66 -18.72 -5.36
N VAL A 78 -4.48 -19.90 -5.94
CA VAL A 78 -4.18 -20.09 -7.37
C VAL A 78 -5.23 -19.41 -8.23
N ARG A 79 -6.52 -19.59 -7.91
CA ARG A 79 -7.62 -18.94 -8.64
C ARG A 79 -7.56 -17.41 -8.55
N ALA A 80 -7.28 -16.86 -7.37
CA ALA A 80 -7.20 -15.42 -7.18
C ALA A 80 -6.02 -14.81 -7.95
N ILE A 81 -4.83 -15.43 -7.87
CA ILE A 81 -3.65 -15.00 -8.63
C ILE A 81 -3.92 -15.11 -10.13
N GLY A 82 -4.46 -16.24 -10.57
CA GLY A 82 -4.74 -16.50 -11.97
C GLY A 82 -5.77 -15.54 -12.56
N ALA A 83 -6.82 -15.22 -11.80
CA ALA A 83 -7.83 -14.24 -12.21
C ALA A 83 -7.23 -12.84 -12.42
N THR A 84 -6.42 -12.35 -11.48
CA THR A 84 -5.75 -11.04 -11.62
C THR A 84 -4.76 -11.05 -12.78
N ALA A 85 -3.96 -12.12 -12.93
CA ALA A 85 -3.00 -12.24 -14.03
C ALA A 85 -3.71 -12.23 -15.39
N ALA A 86 -4.78 -13.02 -15.53
CA ALA A 86 -5.59 -13.07 -16.74
C ALA A 86 -6.25 -11.72 -17.05
N ALA A 87 -6.76 -11.00 -16.05
CA ALA A 87 -7.32 -9.66 -16.23
C ALA A 87 -6.26 -8.66 -16.70
N ALA A 88 -5.07 -8.67 -16.09
CA ALA A 88 -3.97 -7.81 -16.48
C ALA A 88 -3.47 -8.09 -17.92
N LEU A 89 -3.40 -9.36 -18.32
CA LEU A 89 -3.00 -9.75 -19.68
C LEU A 89 -3.99 -9.28 -20.74
N ARG A 90 -5.31 -9.44 -20.50
CA ARG A 90 -6.35 -8.91 -21.39
C ARG A 90 -6.23 -7.39 -21.54
N ALA A 91 -6.14 -6.68 -20.41
CA ALA A 91 -5.97 -5.23 -20.42
C ALA A 91 -4.70 -4.80 -21.18
N TYR A 92 -3.59 -5.54 -21.04
CA TYR A 92 -2.36 -5.27 -21.79
C TYR A 92 -2.49 -5.51 -23.30
N ALA A 93 -3.15 -6.60 -23.70
CA ALA A 93 -3.37 -6.95 -25.11
C ALA A 93 -4.23 -5.89 -25.81
N GLU A 94 -5.27 -5.43 -25.12
CA GLU A 94 -6.22 -4.41 -25.57
C GLU A 94 -5.68 -2.98 -25.44
N ALA A 95 -4.53 -2.81 -24.75
CA ALA A 95 -4.01 -1.50 -24.33
C ALA A 95 -5.04 -0.69 -23.52
N ASP A 96 -5.85 -1.36 -22.71
CA ASP A 96 -6.83 -0.73 -21.82
C ASP A 96 -6.17 -0.36 -20.48
N MET A 97 -5.78 0.91 -20.37
CA MET A 97 -5.17 1.44 -19.15
C MET A 97 -6.13 1.58 -17.98
N THR A 98 -7.43 1.74 -18.25
CA THR A 98 -8.43 1.81 -17.19
C THR A 98 -8.62 0.44 -16.55
N ALA A 99 -8.73 -0.62 -17.37
CA ALA A 99 -8.77 -1.99 -16.89
C ALA A 99 -7.47 -2.37 -16.15
N LEU A 100 -6.31 -2.00 -16.70
CA LEU A 100 -5.03 -2.28 -16.06
C LEU A 100 -4.87 -1.56 -14.72
N ALA A 101 -5.32 -0.31 -14.62
CA ALA A 101 -5.34 0.45 -13.37
C ALA A 101 -6.21 -0.22 -12.29
N SER A 102 -7.36 -0.78 -12.66
CA SER A 102 -8.28 -1.43 -11.71
C SER A 102 -7.69 -2.66 -11.01
N VAL A 103 -6.76 -3.35 -11.67
CA VAL A 103 -6.09 -4.56 -11.14
C VAL A 103 -4.72 -4.27 -10.54
N SER A 104 -4.30 -3.01 -10.50
CA SER A 104 -2.99 -2.56 -9.99
C SER A 104 -3.11 -1.87 -8.63
N PRO A 105 -2.00 -1.64 -7.91
CA PRO A 105 -2.02 -0.80 -6.71
C PRO A 105 -2.52 0.60 -7.02
N THR A 106 -3.22 1.26 -6.08
CA THR A 106 -3.81 2.59 -6.27
C THR A 106 -2.83 3.61 -6.84
N ALA A 107 -1.63 3.71 -6.25
CA ALA A 107 -0.58 4.62 -6.72
C ALA A 107 -0.13 4.33 -8.16
N ALA A 108 -0.09 3.05 -8.56
CA ALA A 108 0.22 2.66 -9.94
C ALA A 108 -0.96 2.98 -10.86
N GLY A 109 -2.20 2.78 -10.41
CA GLY A 109 -3.43 3.15 -11.11
C GLY A 109 -3.47 4.64 -11.47
N GLU A 110 -3.15 5.51 -10.52
CA GLU A 110 -3.05 6.96 -10.74
C GLU A 110 -1.98 7.30 -11.78
N ALA A 111 -0.79 6.71 -11.65
CA ALA A 111 0.31 6.92 -12.59
C ALA A 111 -0.04 6.41 -14.00
N MET A 112 -0.78 5.31 -14.10
CA MET A 112 -1.25 4.73 -15.37
C MET A 112 -2.34 5.57 -16.01
N GLY A 113 -3.27 6.12 -15.23
CA GLY A 113 -4.30 7.04 -15.71
C GLY A 113 -3.75 8.33 -16.33
N ALA A 114 -2.53 8.72 -15.95
CA ALA A 114 -1.83 9.87 -16.54
C ALA A 114 -1.12 9.54 -17.88
N ILE A 115 -1.06 8.27 -18.30
CA ILE A 115 -0.39 7.87 -19.54
C ILE A 115 -1.35 8.06 -20.71
N THR A 116 -1.16 9.14 -21.46
CA THR A 116 -1.96 9.42 -22.66
C THR A 116 -1.57 8.50 -23.82
N PRO A 117 -2.55 7.95 -24.58
CA PRO A 117 -2.29 7.28 -25.84
C PRO A 117 -1.41 8.10 -26.78
N GLY A 118 -0.38 7.47 -27.35
CA GLY A 118 0.57 8.12 -28.26
C GLY A 118 1.74 8.87 -27.57
N SER A 119 1.76 8.97 -26.24
CA SER A 119 2.95 9.46 -25.52
C SER A 119 4.15 8.52 -25.66
N GLU A 120 5.36 9.01 -25.32
CA GLU A 120 6.58 8.17 -25.32
C GLU A 120 6.41 6.95 -24.40
N ARG A 121 5.93 7.17 -23.19
CA ARG A 121 5.68 6.10 -22.22
C ARG A 121 4.61 5.10 -22.70
N TRP A 122 3.56 5.58 -23.36
CA TRP A 122 2.58 4.71 -24.00
C TRP A 122 3.21 3.86 -25.09
N THR A 123 3.99 4.48 -25.97
CA THR A 123 4.65 3.80 -27.10
C THR A 123 5.66 2.77 -26.61
N MET A 124 6.36 3.03 -25.51
CA MET A 124 7.25 2.04 -24.90
C MET A 124 6.50 0.80 -24.39
N LEU A 125 5.28 0.97 -23.86
CA LEU A 125 4.48 -0.12 -23.29
C LEU A 125 3.67 -0.87 -24.35
N PHE A 126 3.06 -0.14 -25.28
CA PHE A 126 2.06 -0.65 -26.22
C PHE A 126 2.39 -0.38 -27.69
N GLY A 127 3.48 0.32 -28.00
CA GLY A 127 3.87 0.59 -29.37
C GLY A 127 4.23 -0.69 -30.14
N GLU A 128 4.29 -0.55 -31.45
CA GLU A 128 4.78 -1.59 -32.36
C GLU A 128 6.23 -1.94 -32.00
N GLY A 129 6.50 -3.22 -31.75
CA GLY A 129 7.79 -3.70 -31.23
C GLY A 129 7.86 -3.87 -29.70
N SER A 130 6.84 -3.50 -28.94
CA SER A 130 6.77 -3.86 -27.52
C SER A 130 6.58 -5.37 -27.36
N TRP A 131 7.63 -6.06 -26.89
CA TRP A 131 7.57 -7.50 -26.64
C TRP A 131 6.50 -7.87 -25.60
N ARG A 132 6.18 -6.97 -24.66
CA ARG A 132 5.14 -7.20 -23.64
C ARG A 132 3.77 -7.27 -24.28
N ARG A 133 3.47 -6.32 -25.17
CA ARG A 133 2.20 -6.29 -25.90
C ARG A 133 2.10 -7.49 -26.83
N ALA A 134 3.18 -7.81 -27.56
CA ALA A 134 3.22 -8.98 -28.42
C ALA A 134 2.99 -10.29 -27.64
N ALA A 135 3.67 -10.46 -26.50
CA ALA A 135 3.50 -11.63 -25.65
C ALA A 135 2.08 -11.72 -25.08
N ALA A 136 1.53 -10.61 -24.57
CA ALA A 136 0.16 -10.58 -24.03
C ALA A 136 -0.90 -10.83 -25.12
N ALA A 137 -0.68 -10.34 -26.34
CA ALA A 137 -1.58 -10.58 -27.48
C ALA A 137 -1.50 -12.03 -28.00
N ALA A 138 -0.37 -12.71 -27.81
CA ALA A 138 -0.18 -14.11 -28.17
C ALA A 138 -0.68 -15.09 -27.09
N TRP A 139 -1.12 -14.58 -25.93
CA TRP A 139 -1.66 -15.40 -24.85
C TRP A 139 -2.97 -16.07 -25.28
N ASP A 140 -3.05 -17.39 -25.10
CA ASP A 140 -4.17 -18.25 -25.50
C ASP A 140 -5.30 -18.33 -24.47
N GLY A 141 -5.17 -17.62 -23.34
CA GLY A 141 -6.13 -17.65 -22.25
C GLY A 141 -5.73 -18.58 -21.10
N GLU A 142 -4.65 -19.36 -21.23
CA GLU A 142 -4.21 -20.30 -20.21
C GLU A 142 -2.89 -19.87 -19.53
N LEU A 143 -2.82 -20.06 -18.22
CA LEU A 143 -1.58 -19.84 -17.47
C LEU A 143 -0.80 -21.15 -17.39
N ARG A 144 0.49 -21.09 -17.68
CA ARG A 144 1.37 -22.27 -17.75
C ARG A 144 1.90 -22.69 -16.38
N ALA A 145 2.17 -21.73 -15.50
CA ALA A 145 2.61 -21.99 -14.13
C ALA A 145 2.36 -20.77 -13.24
N ILE A 146 2.06 -21.00 -11.96
CA ILE A 146 2.03 -19.97 -10.92
C ILE A 146 3.03 -20.35 -9.85
N ARG A 147 3.95 -19.43 -9.56
CA ARG A 147 4.96 -19.55 -8.50
C ARG A 147 4.66 -18.52 -7.44
N VAL A 148 4.67 -18.92 -6.18
CA VAL A 148 4.45 -18.04 -5.03
C VAL A 148 5.70 -18.01 -4.18
N ASP A 149 6.14 -16.82 -3.80
CA ASP A 149 7.33 -16.64 -2.97
C ASP A 149 7.12 -17.23 -1.56
N ALA A 150 8.21 -17.36 -0.80
CA ALA A 150 8.17 -17.94 0.54
C ALA A 150 7.28 -17.14 1.53
N THR A 151 6.98 -15.88 1.24
CA THR A 151 6.13 -15.03 2.08
C THR A 151 4.65 -15.17 1.76
N GLY A 152 4.29 -15.75 0.62
CA GLY A 152 2.92 -15.78 0.14
C GLY A 152 2.41 -14.42 -0.36
N GLN A 153 3.26 -13.38 -0.41
CA GLN A 153 2.87 -12.01 -0.75
C GLN A 153 3.25 -11.61 -2.16
N ARG A 154 4.03 -12.43 -2.88
CA ARG A 154 4.39 -12.17 -4.27
C ARG A 154 4.22 -13.43 -5.11
N ALA A 155 3.73 -13.28 -6.33
CA ALA A 155 3.54 -14.37 -7.26
C ALA A 155 4.02 -14.01 -8.66
N LEU A 156 4.58 -15.00 -9.36
CA LEU A 156 4.88 -14.94 -10.78
C LEU A 156 3.97 -15.91 -11.54
N ALA A 157 3.14 -15.39 -12.44
CA ALA A 157 2.28 -16.21 -13.31
C ALA A 157 2.86 -16.24 -14.72
N HIS A 158 3.40 -17.40 -15.12
CA HIS A 158 3.94 -17.65 -16.46
C HIS A 158 2.80 -17.88 -17.45
N PHE A 159 2.84 -17.16 -18.58
CA PHE A 159 1.81 -17.23 -19.61
C PHE A 159 2.36 -17.51 -21.02
N ALA A 160 3.62 -17.18 -21.32
CA ALA A 160 4.21 -17.46 -22.62
C ALA A 160 5.72 -17.71 -22.54
N ASP A 161 6.21 -18.61 -23.39
CA ASP A 161 7.65 -18.80 -23.64
C ASP A 161 8.11 -17.83 -24.76
N LEU A 162 9.34 -17.33 -24.65
CA LEU A 162 9.96 -16.37 -25.56
C LEU A 162 11.18 -17.03 -26.24
N GLU A 163 11.57 -16.54 -27.42
CA GLU A 163 12.59 -17.15 -28.28
C GLU A 163 13.97 -17.34 -27.61
N ASP A 164 14.36 -16.46 -26.68
CA ASP A 164 15.63 -16.54 -25.93
C ASP A 164 15.63 -17.57 -24.78
N GLY A 165 14.65 -18.47 -24.70
CA GLY A 165 14.43 -19.33 -23.54
C GLY A 165 14.00 -18.56 -22.28
N LYS A 166 13.52 -17.32 -22.47
CA LYS A 166 12.89 -16.51 -21.43
C LYS A 166 11.41 -16.88 -21.36
N ARG A 167 10.81 -16.58 -20.21
CA ARG A 167 9.40 -16.77 -19.91
C ARG A 167 8.80 -15.40 -19.62
N ALA A 168 7.71 -15.08 -20.30
CA ALA A 168 6.90 -13.93 -19.99
C ALA A 168 6.03 -14.24 -18.76
N VAL A 169 6.21 -13.45 -17.71
CA VAL A 169 5.49 -13.63 -16.45
C VAL A 169 4.78 -12.35 -16.05
N VAL A 170 3.61 -12.51 -15.45
CA VAL A 170 2.94 -11.45 -14.71
C VAL A 170 3.47 -11.46 -13.28
N ASP A 171 3.99 -10.33 -12.82
CA ASP A 171 4.41 -10.13 -11.43
C ASP A 171 3.25 -9.54 -10.64
N LEU A 172 2.86 -10.24 -9.57
CA LEU A 172 1.75 -9.85 -8.71
C LEU A 172 2.22 -9.72 -7.26
N ARG A 173 1.63 -8.77 -6.55
CA ARG A 173 1.79 -8.61 -5.11
C ARG A 173 0.45 -8.61 -4.40
N ASN A 174 0.41 -9.23 -3.23
CA ASN A 174 -0.72 -9.12 -2.32
C ASN A 174 -0.57 -7.85 -1.49
N ASP A 175 -1.62 -7.02 -1.42
CA ASP A 175 -1.65 -5.79 -0.62
C ASP A 175 -2.26 -5.99 0.79
N GLY A 176 -2.49 -7.25 1.17
CA GLY A 176 -3.21 -7.68 2.37
C GLY A 176 -4.69 -7.97 2.12
N THR A 177 -5.26 -7.45 1.03
CA THR A 177 -6.69 -7.63 0.68
C THR A 177 -6.88 -8.36 -0.64
N ALA A 178 -6.04 -8.06 -1.64
CA ALA A 178 -6.15 -8.62 -2.98
C ALA A 178 -4.78 -8.76 -3.66
N TRP A 179 -4.73 -9.63 -4.67
CA TRP A 179 -3.61 -9.71 -5.59
C TRP A 179 -3.67 -8.56 -6.60
N ARG A 180 -2.55 -7.85 -6.77
CA ARG A 180 -2.39 -6.67 -7.62
C ARG A 180 -1.29 -6.87 -8.64
N PHE A 181 -1.59 -6.57 -9.89
CA PHE A 181 -0.63 -6.49 -10.98
C PHE A 181 0.45 -5.45 -10.69
N GLN A 182 1.71 -5.82 -10.88
CA GLN A 182 2.85 -4.90 -10.81
C GLN A 182 3.42 -4.64 -12.21
N HIS A 183 3.89 -5.71 -12.86
CA HIS A 183 4.62 -5.63 -14.13
C HIS A 183 4.47 -6.91 -14.96
N ILE A 184 4.73 -6.79 -16.27
CA ILE A 184 5.08 -7.93 -17.12
C ILE A 184 6.60 -7.98 -17.25
N LEU A 185 7.19 -9.12 -16.91
CA LEU A 185 8.63 -9.35 -16.88
C LEU A 185 9.02 -10.51 -17.80
N ALA A 186 10.22 -10.46 -18.36
CA ALA A 186 10.84 -11.59 -19.03
C ALA A 186 11.91 -12.15 -18.08
N VAL A 187 11.73 -13.39 -17.64
CA VAL A 187 12.62 -14.07 -16.70
C VAL A 187 13.13 -15.37 -17.30
N SER A 188 14.33 -15.82 -16.94
CA SER A 188 14.78 -17.15 -17.36
C SER A 188 13.97 -18.25 -16.66
N GLY A 189 13.99 -19.47 -17.20
CA GLY A 189 13.44 -20.63 -16.51
C GLY A 189 14.01 -20.80 -15.10
N ALA A 190 15.33 -20.68 -14.95
CA ALA A 190 15.99 -20.78 -13.65
C ALA A 190 15.55 -19.71 -12.64
N GLN A 191 15.34 -18.47 -13.10
CA GLN A 191 14.81 -17.41 -12.24
C GLN A 191 13.39 -17.70 -11.77
N LEU A 192 12.55 -18.26 -12.65
CA LEU A 192 11.18 -18.64 -12.30
C LEU A 192 11.15 -19.81 -11.31
N GLU A 193 11.98 -20.83 -11.50
CA GLU A 193 12.09 -21.97 -10.57
C GLU A 193 12.63 -21.55 -9.20
N ALA A 194 13.60 -20.63 -9.16
CA ALA A 194 14.17 -20.12 -7.92
C ALA A 194 13.27 -19.15 -7.15
N PHE A 195 12.21 -18.62 -7.78
CA PHE A 195 11.36 -17.60 -7.19
C PHE A 195 10.55 -18.12 -6.00
N GLY A 196 10.08 -19.36 -6.05
CA GLY A 196 9.24 -19.93 -5.02
C GLY A 196 8.55 -21.23 -5.42
N ALA A 197 7.66 -21.69 -4.55
CA ALA A 197 6.98 -22.96 -4.73
C ALA A 197 5.97 -22.89 -5.87
N LEU A 198 5.78 -24.02 -6.54
CA LEU A 198 4.71 -24.23 -7.50
C LEU A 198 3.40 -24.23 -6.72
N ALA A 199 2.45 -23.39 -7.12
CA ALA A 199 1.11 -23.40 -6.55
C ALA A 199 0.25 -24.34 -7.39
N GLU A 200 -0.27 -25.41 -6.75
CA GLU A 200 -1.09 -26.46 -7.35
C GLU A 200 -2.58 -26.31 -7.01
#